data_AF-A0A431PTZ3-F1
#
_entry.id   AF-A0A431PTZ3-F1
#
_cell.length_a   1.000
_cell.length_b   1.000
_cell.length_c   1.000
_cell.angle_alpha   90.00
_cell.angle_beta   90.00
_cell.angle_gamma   90.00
#
_symmetry.space_group_name_H-M   'P 1'
#
loop_
_entity.id
_entity.type
_entity.pdbx_description
1 polymer ?
#
loop_
_entity_poly.entity_id
_entity_poly.type
_entity_poly.pdbx_seq_one_letter_code
_entity_poly.pdbx_strand_id
1 'polypeptide(L)' 'MTNRGKSSHVGSALSIADIVATLYGAALHVDPAQPQKPDRDRFILSKGHAGAAVYAAIFMQ' A
#
# COMPACT_ATOMS: atom_id res chain seq x y z
N MET A 1 13.14 1.18 2.09
CA MET A 1 12.99 1.90 0.80
C MET A 1 13.35 3.38 0.90
N THR A 2 12.77 4.15 1.82
CA THR A 2 12.97 5.62 1.93
C THR A 2 14.40 6.04 2.26
N ASN A 3 15.02 5.47 3.31
CA ASN A 3 16.39 5.82 3.72
C ASN A 3 17.43 5.43 2.66
N ARG A 4 17.44 4.16 2.21
CA ARG A 4 18.36 3.68 1.17
C ARG A 4 18.17 4.39 -0.18
N GLY A 5 16.93 4.72 -0.54
CA GLY A 5 16.59 5.46 -1.75
C GLY A 5 16.74 6.98 -1.63
N LYS A 6 17.20 7.50 -0.48
CA LYS A 6 17.34 8.94 -0.19
C LYS A 6 16.06 9.76 -0.46
N SER A 7 14.89 9.18 -0.21
CA SER A 7 13.59 9.80 -0.44
C SER A 7 13.08 10.52 0.82
N SER A 8 12.58 11.75 0.65
CA SER A 8 12.04 12.60 1.72
C SER A 8 10.62 12.23 2.17
N HIS A 9 9.97 11.26 1.53
CA HIS A 9 8.53 11.00 1.72
C HIS A 9 8.19 10.00 2.83
N VAL A 10 9.07 9.81 3.82
CA VAL A 10 8.82 8.89 4.93
C VAL A 10 7.63 9.34 5.78
N GLY A 11 7.52 10.64 6.08
CA GLY A 11 6.37 11.16 6.85
C GLY A 11 5.05 10.95 6.12
N SER A 12 5.03 11.12 4.80
CA SER A 12 3.85 10.88 3.97
C SER A 12 3.37 9.43 3.99
N ALA A 13 4.30 8.46 4.06
CA ALA A 13 3.98 7.05 4.17
C ALA A 13 3.46 6.70 5.58
N LEU A 14 4.13 7.19 6.62
CA LEU A 14 3.72 6.95 8.01
C LEU A 14 2.36 7.55 8.32
N SER A 15 2.01 8.70 7.73
CA SER A 15 0.71 9.36 7.97
C SER A 15 -0.50 8.55 7.50
N ILE A 16 -0.32 7.53 6.67
CA ILE A 16 -1.42 6.70 6.14
C ILE A 16 -1.26 5.22 6.50
N ALA A 17 -0.29 4.87 7.35
CA ALA A 17 0.09 3.47 7.61
C ALA A 17 -1.11 2.64 8.11
N ASP A 18 -1.85 3.13 9.10
CA ASP A 18 -2.99 2.43 9.68
C ASP A 18 -4.15 2.26 8.69
N ILE A 19 -4.38 3.28 7.85
CA ILE A 19 -5.41 3.25 6.80
C ILE A 19 -5.08 2.15 5.80
N VAL A 20 -3.84 2.14 5.28
CA VAL A 20 -3.42 1.14 4.30
C VAL A 20 -3.39 -0.26 4.90
N ALA A 21 -2.94 -0.40 6.15
CA ALA A 21 -2.96 -1.68 6.87
C ALA A 21 -4.39 -2.22 7.05
N THR A 22 -5.34 -1.36 7.41
CA THR A 22 -6.76 -1.75 7.55
C THR A 22 -7.36 -2.14 6.20
N LEU A 23 -7.05 -1.38 5.14
CA LEU A 23 -7.54 -1.67 3.79
C LEU A 23 -7.06 -3.03 3.30
N TYR A 24 -5.75 -3.28 3.30
CA TYR A 24 -5.20 -4.56 2.81
C TYR A 24 -5.37 -5.72 3.80
N GLY A 25 -5.52 -5.46 5.10
CA GLY A 25 -5.65 -6.50 6.12
C GLY A 25 -7.09 -6.97 6.37
N ALA A 26 -8.09 -6.13 6.09
CA ALA A 26 -9.47 -6.43 6.48
C ALA A 26 -10.55 -5.99 5.48
N ALA A 27 -10.35 -4.89 4.75
CA ALA A 27 -11.44 -4.29 3.96
C ALA A 27 -11.44 -4.67 2.47
N LEU A 28 -10.27 -4.77 1.84
CA LEU A 28 -10.15 -5.02 0.40
C LEU A 28 -10.18 -6.51 0.09
N HIS A 29 -10.98 -6.88 -0.91
CA HIS A 29 -10.94 -8.19 -1.54
C HIS A 29 -9.82 -8.24 -2.58
N VAL A 30 -8.63 -8.67 -2.15
CA VAL A 30 -7.45 -8.84 -3.02
C VAL A 30 -6.83 -10.22 -2.80
N ASP A 31 -6.33 -10.82 -3.87
CA ASP A 31 -5.62 -12.10 -3.85
C ASP A 31 -4.20 -11.90 -4.39
N PRO A 32 -3.16 -12.00 -3.54
CA PRO A 32 -1.76 -11.86 -3.96
C PRO A 32 -1.33 -12.88 -5.03
N ALA A 33 -1.91 -14.08 -5.02
CA ALA A 33 -1.62 -15.11 -6.01
C ALA A 33 -2.34 -14.87 -7.35
N GLN A 34 -3.44 -14.12 -7.33
CA GLN A 34 -4.23 -13.78 -8.52
C GLN A 34 -4.53 -12.27 -8.60
N PRO A 35 -3.51 -11.42 -8.76
CA PRO A 35 -3.66 -9.96 -8.72
C PRO A 35 -4.46 -9.39 -9.89
N GLN A 36 -4.80 -10.20 -10.90
CA GLN A 36 -5.59 -9.80 -12.06
C GLN A 36 -7.07 -10.23 -12.00
N LYS A 37 -7.53 -10.81 -10.88
CA LYS A 37 -8.93 -11.21 -10.69
C LYS A 37 -9.91 -10.10 -11.15
N PRO A 38 -10.89 -10.40 -12.00
CA PRO A 38 -11.81 -9.39 -12.53
C PRO A 38 -12.66 -8.70 -11.46
N ASP A 39 -13.00 -9.44 -10.41
CA ASP A 39 -13.87 -9.08 -9.29
C ASP A 39 -13.12 -8.51 -8.08
N ARG A 40 -11.79 -8.34 -8.16
CA ARG A 40 -11.02 -7.75 -7.07
C ARG A 40 -11.37 -6.29 -6.85
N ASP A 41 -11.23 -5.84 -5.62
CA ASP A 41 -11.26 -4.42 -5.31
C ASP A 41 -10.04 -3.70 -5.89
N ARG A 42 -10.24 -2.46 -6.34
CA ARG A 42 -9.19 -1.63 -6.94
C ARG A 42 -8.82 -0.51 -5.98
N PHE A 43 -7.60 -0.57 -5.48
CA PHE A 43 -7.02 0.48 -4.67
C PHE A 43 -6.21 1.46 -5.55
N ILE A 44 -6.50 2.76 -5.45
CA ILE A 44 -5.79 3.82 -6.17
C ILE A 44 -5.18 4.80 -5.15
N LEU A 45 -3.86 4.88 -5.09
CA LEU A 45 -3.17 5.84 -4.24
C LEU A 45 -2.98 7.17 -4.98
N SER A 46 -3.91 8.10 -4.82
CA SER A 46 -3.76 9.46 -5.36
C SER A 46 -2.58 10.21 -4.71
N LYS A 47 -2.30 9.97 -3.42
CA LYS A 47 -1.13 10.48 -2.69
C LYS A 47 0.14 9.70 -3.07
N GLY A 48 0.55 9.74 -4.34
CA GLY A 48 1.58 8.85 -4.90
C GLY A 48 2.93 8.89 -4.18
N HIS A 49 3.25 10.01 -3.53
CA HIS A 49 4.48 10.17 -2.76
C HIS A 49 4.51 9.30 -1.49
N ALA A 50 3.36 8.80 -1.04
CA ALA A 50 3.24 7.84 0.06
C ALA A 50 3.33 6.37 -0.38
N GLY A 51 3.78 6.10 -1.61
CA GLY A 51 3.81 4.75 -2.19
C GLY A 51 4.54 3.70 -1.34
N ALA A 52 5.50 4.12 -0.51
CA ALA A 52 6.18 3.23 0.43
C ALA A 52 5.26 2.50 1.39
N ALA A 53 4.14 3.12 1.80
CA ALA A 53 3.16 2.48 2.66
C ALA A 53 2.45 1.31 1.95
N VAL A 54 2.13 1.48 0.66
CA VAL A 54 1.47 0.44 -0.14
C VAL A 54 2.43 -0.72 -0.39
N TYR A 55 3.69 -0.43 -0.76
CA TYR A 55 4.70 -1.47 -0.92
C TYR A 55 4.91 -2.28 0.37
N ALA A 56 4.87 -1.63 1.53
CA ALA A 56 4.93 -2.34 2.81
C ALA A 56 3.70 -3.23 3.02
N ALA A 57 2.49 -2.73 2.75
CA ALA A 57 1.27 -3.49 2.94
C ALA A 57 1.16 -4.73 2.04
N ILE A 58 1.48 -4.60 0.75
CA ILE A 58 1.42 -5.73 -0.18
C ILE A 58 2.53 -6.76 0.05
N PHE A 59 3.64 -6.37 0.68
CA PHE A 59 4.69 -7.31 1.09
C PHE A 59 4.27 -8.14 2.31
N MET A 60 3.34 -7.63 3.13
CA MET A 60 2.82 -8.32 4.32
C MET A 60 1.66 -9.27 4.01
N GLN A 61 1.15 -9.28 2.77
CA GLN A 61 0.12 -10.23 2.31
C GLN A 61 0.75 -11.52 1.80
#